data_AF-A0A1M6YP71-F1
#
_entry.id   AF-A0A1M6YP71-F1
#
_cell.length_a   1.000
_cell.length_b   1.000
_cell.length_c   1.000
_cell.angle_alpha   90.00
_cell.angle_beta   90.00
_cell.angle_gamma   90.00
#
_symmetry.space_group_name_H-M   'P 1'
#
loop_
_entity.id
_entity.type
_entity.pdbx_description
1 polymer ?
#
loop_
_entity_poly.entity_id
_entity_poly.type
_entity_poly.pdbx_seq_one_letter_code
_entity_poly.pdbx_strand_id
1 'polypeptide(L)'
;MRRRLLGGALMLLLTGCASMAPPAPAEPVTGNVPGSVVDVLDEAMILLMERGYVVRHADADLGRVEAVLGRWPGYRLRLEASPAERGSRVEMTALRGGRPLPPWLLEPWLATLRTRLEN
;
A
#
# COMPACT_ATOMS: atom_id res chain seq x y z
N MET A 1 47.29 19.12 11.22
CA MET A 1 45.91 19.66 11.37
C MET A 1 44.93 19.22 10.27
N ARG A 2 45.25 19.31 8.97
CA ARG A 2 44.35 18.88 7.84
C ARG A 2 43.76 17.46 7.95
N ARG A 3 44.53 16.48 8.45
CA ARG A 3 44.08 15.07 8.55
C ARG A 3 43.02 14.84 9.65
N ARG A 4 43.03 15.66 10.71
CA ARG A 4 42.00 15.64 11.77
C ARG A 4 40.69 16.29 11.31
N LEU A 5 40.78 17.33 10.46
CA LEU A 5 39.62 17.97 9.84
C LEU A 5 38.92 17.05 8.83
N LEU A 6 39.68 16.28 8.04
CA LEU A 6 39.09 15.27 7.14
C LEU A 6 38.37 14.14 7.90
N GLY A 7 38.94 13.68 9.03
CA GLY A 7 38.30 12.65 9.85
C GLY A 7 36.99 13.12 10.49
N GLY A 8 36.94 14.36 10.96
CA GLY A 8 35.71 14.97 11.51
C GLY A 8 34.62 15.17 10.45
N ALA A 9 35.00 15.63 9.25
CA ALA A 9 34.06 15.83 8.15
C ALA A 9 33.46 14.50 7.64
N LEU A 10 34.25 13.42 7.60
CA LEU A 10 33.76 12.10 7.20
C LEU A 10 32.76 11.51 8.20
N MET A 11 33.01 11.68 9.51
CA MET A 11 32.09 11.26 10.57
C MET A 11 30.74 11.99 10.50
N LEU A 12 30.75 13.30 10.20
CA LEU A 12 29.52 14.11 10.05
C LEU A 12 28.69 13.66 8.84
N LEU A 13 29.33 13.27 7.73
CA LEU A 13 28.63 12.76 6.55
C LEU A 13 28.01 11.37 6.78
N LEU A 14 28.67 10.50 7.56
CA LEU A 14 28.15 9.17 7.91
C LEU A 14 26.93 9.23 8.84
N THR A 15 26.85 10.22 9.74
CA THR A 15 25.69 10.42 10.61
C THR A 15 24.44 10.95 9.89
N GLY A 16 24.59 11.53 8.69
CA GLY A 16 23.48 12.09 7.92
C GLY A 16 22.51 11.04 7.36
N CYS A 17 22.98 9.83 7.05
CA CYS A 17 22.13 8.77 6.48
C CYS A 17 21.26 8.05 7.52
N ALA A 18 21.66 8.04 8.80
CA ALA A 18 20.91 7.35 9.86
C ALA A 18 19.76 8.18 10.45
N SER A 19 19.71 9.49 10.17
CA SER A 19 18.72 10.41 10.74
C SER A 19 17.50 10.66 9.83
N MET A 20 17.37 9.95 8.69
CA MET A 20 16.11 9.97 7.94
C MET A 20 15.05 9.22 8.74
N ALA A 21 14.23 9.98 9.47
CA ALA A 21 13.05 9.44 10.13
C ALA A 21 12.19 8.70 9.10
N PRO A 22 11.70 7.49 9.40
CA PRO A 22 10.83 6.77 8.50
C PRO A 22 9.58 7.63 8.20
N PRO A 23 9.09 7.62 6.95
CA PRO A 23 7.86 8.31 6.63
C PRO A 23 6.73 7.80 7.52
N ALA A 24 5.83 8.70 7.93
CA ALA A 24 4.69 8.35 8.76
C ALA A 24 3.90 7.18 8.12
N PRO A 25 3.39 6.23 8.93
CA PRO A 25 2.57 5.14 8.43
C PRO A 25 1.39 5.67 7.62
N ALA A 26 1.02 4.97 6.54
CA ALA A 26 -0.19 5.29 5.80
C ALA A 26 -1.42 4.94 6.65
N GLU A 27 -2.32 5.90 6.84
CA GLU A 27 -3.62 5.64 7.44
C GLU A 27 -4.44 4.74 6.49
N PRO A 28 -4.89 3.55 6.93
CA PRO A 28 -5.68 2.68 6.07
C PRO A 28 -7.13 3.15 5.99
N VAL A 29 -7.73 3.06 4.80
CA VAL A 29 -9.19 2.98 4.70
C VAL A 29 -9.61 1.56 5.03
N THR A 30 -10.65 1.41 5.85
CA THR A 30 -11.13 0.11 6.30
C THR A 30 -12.61 -0.04 6.03
N GLY A 31 -13.05 -1.23 5.63
CA GLY A 31 -14.48 -1.55 5.59
C GLY A 31 -14.74 -3.03 5.42
N ASN A 32 -15.97 -3.43 5.75
CA ASN A 32 -16.44 -4.79 5.52
C ASN A 32 -17.06 -4.88 4.12
N VAL A 33 -16.78 -5.99 3.44
CA VAL A 33 -17.32 -6.34 2.13
C VAL A 33 -17.89 -7.77 2.18
N PRO A 34 -18.90 -8.11 1.35
CA PRO A 34 -19.35 -9.49 1.24
C PRO A 34 -18.30 -10.39 0.58
N GLY A 35 -18.47 -11.70 0.69
CA GLY A 35 -17.56 -12.70 0.11
C GLY A 35 -16.42 -13.14 1.02
N SER A 36 -15.77 -14.23 0.62
CA SER A 36 -14.58 -14.77 1.28
C SER A 36 -13.35 -13.93 0.97
N VAL A 37 -12.26 -14.12 1.73
CA VAL A 37 -10.98 -13.45 1.48
C VAL A 37 -10.49 -13.69 0.04
N VAL A 38 -10.70 -14.89 -0.48
CA VAL A 38 -10.31 -15.25 -1.86
C VAL A 38 -11.14 -14.46 -2.87
N ASP A 39 -12.47 -14.40 -2.71
CA ASP A 39 -13.34 -13.62 -3.61
C ASP A 39 -12.94 -12.14 -3.64
N VAL A 40 -12.60 -11.59 -2.47
CA VAL A 40 -12.13 -10.20 -2.35
C VAL A 40 -10.82 -9.98 -3.08
N LEU A 41 -9.85 -10.89 -2.94
CA LEU A 41 -8.56 -10.77 -3.61
C LEU A 41 -8.70 -10.90 -5.13
N ASP A 42 -9.50 -11.83 -5.60
CA ASP A 42 -9.76 -12.03 -7.03
C ASP A 42 -10.40 -10.77 -7.64
N GLU A 43 -11.45 -10.25 -7.01
CA GLU A 43 -12.14 -9.06 -7.50
C GLU A 43 -11.25 -7.80 -7.38
N ALA A 44 -10.44 -7.70 -6.33
CA ALA A 44 -9.47 -6.63 -6.18
C ALA A 44 -8.42 -6.67 -7.30
N MET A 45 -7.90 -7.84 -7.67
CA MET A 45 -6.95 -7.99 -8.77
C MET A 45 -7.56 -7.56 -10.11
N ILE A 46 -8.79 -7.98 -10.39
CA ILE A 46 -9.53 -7.56 -11.60
C ILE A 46 -9.64 -6.03 -11.63
N LEU A 47 -10.13 -5.43 -10.55
CA LEU A 47 -10.30 -3.98 -10.43
C LEU A 47 -8.97 -3.21 -10.55
N LEU A 48 -7.88 -3.77 -10.03
CA LEU A 48 -6.54 -3.23 -10.17
C LEU A 48 -6.10 -3.22 -11.63
N MET A 49 -6.25 -4.34 -12.33
CA MET A 49 -5.88 -4.47 -13.75
C MET A 49 -6.69 -3.50 -14.63
N GLU A 50 -8.01 -3.40 -14.41
CA GLU A 50 -8.89 -2.47 -15.16
C GLU A 50 -8.47 -1.01 -15.00
N ARG A 51 -7.97 -0.62 -13.83
CA ARG A 51 -7.51 0.74 -13.55
C ARG A 51 -6.05 1.00 -13.98
N GLY A 52 -5.43 0.00 -14.62
CA GLY A 52 -4.07 0.07 -15.17
C GLY A 52 -2.98 -0.14 -14.12
N TYR A 53 -3.30 -0.81 -13.01
CA TYR A 53 -2.30 -1.28 -12.06
C TYR A 53 -1.72 -2.62 -12.53
N VAL A 54 -0.44 -2.81 -12.25
CA VAL A 54 0.30 -4.06 -12.42
C VAL A 54 0.47 -4.67 -11.03
N VAL A 55 -0.09 -5.86 -10.83
CA VAL A 55 0.06 -6.62 -9.58
C VAL A 55 1.52 -7.05 -9.43
N ARG A 56 2.12 -6.78 -8.27
CA ARG A 56 3.50 -7.18 -7.94
C ARG A 56 3.55 -8.35 -6.98
N HIS A 57 2.64 -8.36 -6.02
CA HIS A 57 2.48 -9.45 -5.05
C HIS A 57 1.00 -9.74 -4.89
N ALA A 58 0.64 -11.01 -4.92
CA ALA A 58 -0.66 -11.50 -4.53
C ALA A 58 -0.41 -12.78 -3.73
N ASP A 59 -0.86 -12.78 -2.48
CA ASP A 59 -0.62 -13.84 -1.52
C ASP A 59 -1.96 -14.14 -0.84
N ALA A 60 -2.57 -15.25 -1.25
CA ALA A 60 -3.88 -15.66 -0.76
C ALA A 60 -3.83 -16.11 0.70
N ASP A 61 -2.72 -16.72 1.13
CA ASP A 61 -2.54 -17.18 2.51
C ASP A 61 -2.43 -15.99 3.48
N LEU A 62 -1.80 -14.91 3.03
CA LEU A 62 -1.71 -13.65 3.78
C LEU A 62 -2.92 -12.73 3.56
N GLY A 63 -3.86 -13.07 2.68
CA GLY A 63 -4.99 -12.22 2.36
C GLY A 63 -4.57 -10.89 1.72
N ARG A 64 -3.48 -10.84 0.95
CA ARG A 64 -2.83 -9.57 0.57
C ARG A 64 -2.56 -9.46 -0.92
N VAL A 65 -2.84 -8.28 -1.49
CA VAL A 65 -2.41 -7.89 -2.83
C VAL A 65 -1.72 -6.53 -2.81
N GLU A 66 -0.61 -6.43 -3.55
CA GLU A 66 0.12 -5.18 -3.79
C GLU A 66 0.26 -4.94 -5.29
N ALA A 67 -0.04 -3.72 -5.74
CA ALA A 67 0.06 -3.35 -7.13
C ALA A 67 0.63 -1.94 -7.31
N VAL A 68 1.19 -1.68 -8.50
CA VAL A 68 1.74 -0.38 -8.88
C VAL A 68 1.09 0.14 -10.14
N LEU A 69 0.89 1.45 -10.24
CA LEU A 69 0.27 2.05 -11.42
C LEU A 69 1.24 2.00 -12.61
N GLY A 70 0.86 1.33 -13.70
CA GLY A 70 1.77 1.08 -14.83
C GLY A 70 2.25 2.36 -15.53
N ARG A 71 1.37 3.37 -15.65
CA ARG A 71 1.68 4.65 -16.32
C ARG A 71 2.48 5.64 -15.46
N TRP A 72 2.46 5.49 -14.13
CA TRP A 72 3.10 6.43 -13.21
C TRP A 72 3.94 5.67 -12.18
N PRO A 73 5.26 5.55 -12.38
CA PRO A 73 6.12 4.89 -11.41
C PRO A 73 6.05 5.63 -10.08
N GLY A 74 5.78 4.89 -9.00
CA GLY A 74 5.74 5.41 -7.64
C GLY A 74 4.37 5.42 -6.98
N TYR A 75 3.27 5.19 -7.73
CA TYR A 75 1.98 4.91 -7.11
C TYR A 75 1.87 3.43 -6.78
N ARG A 76 1.76 3.10 -5.50
CA ARG A 76 1.57 1.73 -4.99
C ARG A 76 0.26 1.68 -4.22
N LEU A 77 -0.55 0.67 -4.47
CA LEU A 77 -1.71 0.32 -3.66
C LEU A 77 -1.44 -1.02 -2.99
N ARG A 78 -1.79 -1.12 -1.71
CA ARG A 78 -1.79 -2.36 -0.95
C ARG A 78 -3.18 -2.57 -0.38
N LEU A 79 -3.71 -3.77 -0.58
CA LEU A 79 -4.98 -4.21 -0.03
C LEU A 79 -4.72 -5.47 0.79
N GLU A 80 -5.29 -5.50 1.98
CA GLU A 80 -5.34 -6.67 2.86
C GLU A 80 -6.79 -7.01 3.14
N ALA A 81 -7.10 -8.29 3.13
CA ALA A 81 -8.40 -8.87 3.39
C ALA A 81 -8.26 -9.92 4.50
N SER A 82 -9.16 -9.88 5.46
CA SER A 82 -9.20 -10.81 6.58
C SER A 82 -10.64 -11.28 6.84
N PRO A 83 -10.86 -12.48 7.38
CA PRO A 83 -12.21 -12.93 7.72
C PRO A 83 -12.89 -11.99 8.73
N ALA A 84 -14.18 -11.74 8.54
CA ALA A 84 -15.03 -11.01 9.49
C ALA A 84 -16.26 -11.84 9.86
N GLU A 85 -17.04 -11.40 10.87
CA GLU A 85 -18.29 -12.09 11.27
C GLU A 85 -19.25 -12.29 10.09
N ARG A 86 -19.28 -11.33 9.16
CA ARG A 86 -20.02 -11.41 7.89
C ARG A 86 -19.14 -10.89 6.75
N GLY A 87 -18.75 -11.81 5.87
CA GLY A 87 -17.87 -11.51 4.74
C GLY A 87 -16.42 -11.31 5.18
N SER A 88 -15.77 -10.30 4.63
CA SER A 88 -14.35 -10.01 4.85
C SER A 88 -14.14 -8.55 5.23
N ARG A 89 -13.19 -8.30 6.12
CA ARG A 89 -12.69 -6.97 6.45
C ARG A 89 -11.55 -6.63 5.52
N VAL A 90 -11.65 -5.48 4.85
CA VAL A 90 -10.65 -4.97 3.91
C VAL A 90 -9.98 -3.75 4.49
N GLU A 91 -8.66 -3.70 4.38
CA GLU A 91 -7.83 -2.55 4.70
C GLU A 91 -7.02 -2.16 3.47
N MET A 92 -7.09 -0.89 3.07
CA MET A 92 -6.37 -0.40 1.88
C MET A 92 -5.49 0.80 2.23
N THR A 93 -4.26 0.76 1.74
CA THR A 93 -3.32 1.88 1.82
C THR A 93 -2.76 2.18 0.44
N ALA A 94 -2.36 3.42 0.22
CA ALA A 94 -1.68 3.80 -1.00
C ALA A 94 -0.50 4.73 -0.71
N LEU A 95 0.52 4.63 -1.56
CA LEU A 95 1.73 5.42 -1.49
C LEU A 95 1.96 6.08 -2.85
N ARG A 96 2.50 7.30 -2.83
CA ARG A 96 3.00 8.03 -3.99
C ARG A 96 4.44 8.45 -3.74
N GLY A 97 5.39 7.84 -4.44
CA GLY A 97 6.81 8.11 -4.27
C GLY A 97 7.29 7.86 -2.83
N GLY A 98 6.72 6.84 -2.17
CA GLY A 98 6.98 6.52 -0.77
C GLY A 98 6.25 7.38 0.26
N ARG A 99 5.47 8.39 -0.16
CA ARG A 99 4.62 9.18 0.75
C ARG A 99 3.22 8.57 0.86
N PRO A 100 2.63 8.46 2.05
CA PRO A 100 1.26 8.01 2.22
C PRO A 100 0.29 8.91 1.46
N LEU A 101 -0.63 8.29 0.75
CA LEU A 101 -1.79 8.96 0.18
C LEU A 101 -2.90 9.00 1.22
N PRO A 102 -3.71 10.06 1.20
CA PRO A 102 -4.79 10.19 2.15
C PRO A 102 -5.92 9.18 1.94
N PRO A 103 -6.60 8.72 3.01
CA PRO A 103 -7.62 7.65 2.94
C PRO A 103 -8.80 7.97 2.04
N TRP A 104 -9.23 9.23 1.97
CA TRP A 104 -10.39 9.65 1.18
C TRP A 104 -10.24 9.40 -0.33
N LEU A 105 -9.01 9.21 -0.83
CA LEU A 105 -8.76 8.81 -2.22
C LEU A 105 -9.08 7.33 -2.48
N LEU A 106 -9.10 6.51 -1.42
CA LEU A 106 -9.37 5.08 -1.48
C LEU A 106 -10.82 4.73 -1.13
N GLU A 107 -11.59 5.65 -0.54
CA GLU A 107 -13.03 5.46 -0.28
C GLU A 107 -13.82 5.04 -1.53
N PRO A 108 -13.66 5.69 -2.71
CA PRO A 108 -14.36 5.26 -3.92
C PRO A 108 -13.92 3.88 -4.40
N TRP A 109 -12.67 3.50 -4.15
CA TRP A 109 -12.14 2.18 -4.48
C TRP A 109 -12.81 1.09 -3.64
N LEU A 110 -12.86 1.29 -2.32
CA LEU A 110 -13.51 0.38 -1.39
C LEU A 110 -15.01 0.25 -1.69
N ALA A 111 -15.67 1.37 -2.02
CA ALA A 111 -17.06 1.35 -2.45
C ALA A 111 -17.26 0.55 -3.75
N THR A 112 -16.39 0.75 -4.75
CA THR A 112 -16.46 -0.03 -6.01
C THR A 112 -16.29 -1.52 -5.76
N LEU A 113 -15.30 -1.90 -4.95
CA LEU A 113 -15.02 -3.30 -4.63
C LEU A 113 -16.22 -3.98 -3.96
N ARG A 114 -16.84 -3.28 -2.99
CA ARG A 114 -18.04 -3.75 -2.30
C ARG A 114 -19.19 -4.01 -3.26
N THR A 115 -19.48 -3.04 -4.15
CA THR A 115 -20.56 -3.20 -5.14
C THR A 115 -20.32 -4.37 -6.08
N ARG A 116 -19.07 -4.66 -6.45
CA ARG A 116 -18.78 -5.81 -7.33
C ARG A 116 -18.98 -7.15 -6.63
N LEU A 117 -18.68 -7.23 -5.35
CA LEU A 117 -18.87 -8.44 -4.53
C LEU A 117 -20.33 -8.67 -4.10
N GLU A 118 -21.20 -7.67 -4.27
CA GLU A 118 -22.65 -7.77 -4.03
C GLU A 118 -23.42 -8.36 -5.22
N ASN A 119 -22.82 -8.36 -6.43
CA ASN A 119 -23.41 -8.87 -7.66
C ASN A 119 -22.94 -10.29 -7.98
#